data_AF-A0A1J5LW43-F1
#
_entry.id   AF-A0A1J5LW43-F1
#
_cell.length_a   1.000
_cell.length_b   1.000
_cell.length_c   1.000
_cell.angle_alpha   90.00
_cell.angle_beta   90.00
_cell.angle_gamma   90.00
#
_symmetry.space_group_name_H-M   'P 1'
#
loop_
_entity.id
_entity.type
_entity.pdbx_description
1 polymer ?
#
loop_
_entity_poly.entity_id
_entity_poly.type
_entity_poly.pdbx_seq_one_letter_code
_entity_poly.pdbx_strand_id
1 'polypeptide(L)'
;MPAADLAKGPLHDIIDRLEALPAFHNSVPQTDAPKIQAVLGSHPFPKQSILEVKREYFEQAGDKLLNKTSAQIKRWTVVRERAVNDLISVIGDKSYEDIDRSDMKKYRAWWLTRISDGAINPETANKYISYLSEMFQSWAKINGRGVPNPFMGIKFKRPPPTLAAVFSATWITRNFVNGSALDGLGSGPIDFFGPA
;
A
#
# COMPACT_ATOMS: atom_id res chain seq x y z
N MET A 1 -5.22 -13.57 -28.57
CA MET A 1 -4.47 -13.69 -29.84
C MET A 1 -3.67 -12.40 -30.04
N PRO A 2 -2.43 -12.45 -30.54
CA PRO A 2 -1.65 -11.26 -30.86
C PRO A 2 -2.34 -10.43 -31.97
N ALA A 3 -2.27 -9.10 -31.88
CA ALA A 3 -2.92 -8.18 -32.84
C ALA A 3 -2.47 -8.38 -34.30
N ALA A 4 -1.24 -8.86 -34.51
CA ALA A 4 -0.67 -9.14 -35.83
C ALA A 4 -1.33 -10.34 -36.55
N ASP A 5 -1.99 -11.24 -35.81
CA ASP A 5 -2.72 -12.37 -36.41
C ASP A 5 -4.19 -12.03 -36.71
N LEU A 6 -4.69 -10.88 -36.22
CA LEU A 6 -6.05 -10.42 -36.46
C LEU A 6 -6.21 -9.66 -37.79
N ALA A 7 -5.13 -9.03 -38.27
CA ALA A 7 -5.11 -8.28 -39.53
C ALA A 7 -5.01 -9.18 -40.79
N LYS A 8 -4.93 -10.50 -40.61
CA LYS A 8 -4.79 -11.48 -41.71
C LYS A 8 -6.12 -12.13 -42.12
N GLY A 9 -7.23 -11.77 -41.46
CA GLY A 9 -8.57 -12.27 -41.79
C GLY A 9 -9.16 -11.57 -43.02
N PRO A 10 -10.20 -12.15 -43.65
CA PRO A 10 -10.96 -11.50 -44.71
C PRO A 10 -11.47 -10.13 -44.25
N LEU A 11 -11.44 -9.13 -45.13
CA LEU A 11 -11.85 -7.75 -44.82
C LEU A 11 -13.25 -7.67 -44.20
N HIS A 12 -14.17 -8.56 -44.60
CA HIS A 12 -15.53 -8.63 -44.07
C HIS A 12 -15.56 -8.99 -42.58
N ASP A 13 -14.75 -9.96 -42.13
CA ASP A 13 -14.66 -10.34 -40.72
C ASP A 13 -14.11 -9.22 -39.83
N ILE A 14 -13.29 -8.33 -40.41
CA ILE A 14 -12.76 -7.16 -39.71
C ILE A 14 -13.85 -6.09 -39.56
N ILE A 15 -14.68 -5.91 -40.59
CA ILE A 15 -15.80 -4.95 -40.60
C ILE A 15 -16.90 -5.41 -39.64
N ASP A 16 -17.33 -6.67 -39.72
CA ASP A 16 -18.38 -7.22 -38.85
C ASP A 16 -18.02 -7.12 -37.35
N ARG A 17 -16.74 -7.25 -37.03
CA ARG A 17 -16.24 -7.09 -35.65
C ARG A 17 -16.11 -5.62 -35.23
N LEU A 18 -15.80 -4.72 -36.17
CA LEU A 18 -15.76 -3.27 -35.91
C LEU A 18 -17.16 -2.74 -35.59
N GLU A 19 -18.17 -3.23 -36.32
CA GLU A 19 -19.58 -2.88 -36.12
C GLU A 19 -20.16 -3.49 -34.82
N ALA A 20 -19.64 -4.64 -34.37
CA ALA A 20 -20.02 -5.27 -33.11
C ALA A 20 -19.49 -4.54 -31.86
N LEU A 21 -18.62 -3.52 -32.01
CA LEU A 21 -18.09 -2.77 -30.87
C LEU A 21 -19.10 -1.72 -30.37
N PRO A 22 -19.42 -1.69 -29.05
CA PRO A 22 -20.34 -0.69 -28.49
C PRO A 22 -19.84 0.76 -28.61
N ALA A 23 -18.53 0.94 -28.85
CA ALA A 23 -17.91 2.24 -29.14
C ALA A 23 -18.38 2.87 -30.47
N PHE A 24 -18.88 2.06 -31.41
CA PHE A 24 -19.37 2.56 -32.70
C PHE A 24 -20.81 3.07 -32.62
N HIS A 25 -21.60 2.57 -31.67
CA HIS A 25 -23.03 2.79 -31.67
C HIS A 25 -23.56 3.77 -30.62
N ASN A 26 -22.80 4.11 -29.56
CA ASN A 26 -23.24 5.12 -28.59
C ASN A 26 -22.08 5.82 -27.85
N SER A 27 -22.02 7.15 -28.02
CA SER A 27 -21.52 8.19 -27.12
C SER A 27 -20.77 7.74 -25.86
N VAL A 28 -19.51 7.32 -26.01
CA VAL A 28 -18.58 7.26 -24.88
C VAL A 28 -17.99 8.66 -24.66
N PRO A 29 -18.06 9.25 -23.46
CA PRO A 29 -17.39 10.51 -23.16
C PRO A 29 -15.90 10.43 -23.51
N GLN A 30 -15.40 11.47 -24.18
CA GLN A 30 -14.01 11.58 -24.67
C GLN A 30 -12.95 11.45 -23.56
N THR A 31 -13.37 11.46 -22.28
CA THR A 31 -12.56 11.19 -21.09
C THR A 31 -12.15 9.72 -20.90
N ASP A 32 -12.79 8.76 -21.57
CA ASP A 32 -12.43 7.33 -21.47
C ASP A 32 -11.70 6.78 -22.73
N ALA A 33 -11.40 7.64 -23.70
CA ALA A 33 -10.61 7.29 -24.89
C ALA A 33 -9.25 6.61 -24.57
N PRO A 34 -8.51 7.01 -23.52
CA PRO A 34 -7.26 6.32 -23.15
C PRO A 34 -7.49 4.91 -22.57
N LYS A 35 -8.63 4.67 -21.92
CA LYS A 35 -8.97 3.37 -21.32
C LYS A 35 -9.40 2.35 -22.36
N ILE A 36 -10.08 2.79 -23.42
CA ILE A 36 -10.52 1.92 -24.53
C ILE A 36 -9.32 1.54 -25.43
N GLN A 37 -8.36 2.45 -25.64
CA GLN A 37 -7.17 2.17 -26.47
C GLN A 37 -6.13 1.27 -25.76
N ALA A 38 -6.16 1.18 -24.44
CA ALA A 38 -5.35 0.22 -23.68
C ALA A 38 -5.76 -1.24 -23.94
N VAL A 39 -7.03 -1.48 -24.28
CA VAL A 39 -7.52 -2.81 -24.67
C VAL A 39 -6.95 -3.26 -26.02
N LEU A 40 -6.55 -2.30 -26.88
CA LEU A 40 -6.02 -2.55 -28.24
C LEU A 40 -4.49 -2.73 -28.30
N GLY A 41 -3.80 -2.74 -27.16
CA GLY A 41 -2.40 -3.19 -27.07
C GLY A 41 -1.34 -2.34 -27.75
N SER A 42 -1.63 -1.07 -28.09
CA SER A 42 -0.75 -0.24 -28.94
C SER A 42 -0.34 1.12 -28.37
N HIS A 43 -0.51 1.37 -27.06
CA HIS A 43 0.04 2.57 -26.43
C HIS A 43 0.74 2.24 -25.11
N PRO A 44 1.95 2.78 -24.85
CA PRO A 44 2.55 2.69 -23.53
C PRO A 44 1.56 3.27 -22.53
N PHE A 45 1.24 2.53 -21.47
CA PHE A 45 0.32 3.01 -20.46
C PHE A 45 0.74 4.42 -20.00
N PRO A 46 -0.22 5.36 -19.79
CA PRO A 46 0.14 6.69 -19.34
C PRO A 46 0.90 6.57 -18.01
N LYS A 47 2.04 7.25 -17.92
CA LYS A 47 2.80 7.35 -16.67
C LYS A 47 1.92 7.96 -15.60
N GLN A 48 2.15 7.58 -14.35
CA GLN A 48 1.32 8.02 -13.22
C GLN A 48 2.20 8.67 -12.16
N SER A 49 1.81 9.87 -11.71
CA SER A 49 2.55 10.56 -10.64
C SER A 49 2.44 9.80 -9.32
N ILE A 50 3.36 10.09 -8.38
CA ILE A 50 3.32 9.53 -7.02
C ILE A 50 1.99 9.90 -6.33
N LEU A 51 1.47 11.10 -6.56
CA LEU A 51 0.16 11.52 -6.04
C LEU A 51 -1.02 10.75 -6.67
N GLU A 52 -0.98 10.49 -7.98
CA GLU A 52 -2.01 9.71 -8.67
C GLU A 52 -2.02 8.27 -8.19
N VAL A 53 -0.84 7.63 -8.13
CA VAL A 53 -0.66 6.28 -7.59
C VAL A 53 -1.16 6.19 -6.15
N LYS A 54 -0.89 7.21 -5.32
CA LYS A 54 -1.42 7.28 -3.95
C LYS A 54 -2.94 7.26 -3.93
N ARG A 55 -3.60 8.11 -4.72
CA ARG A 55 -5.06 8.22 -4.77
C ARG A 55 -5.68 6.88 -5.18
N GLU A 56 -5.22 6.32 -6.30
CA GLU A 56 -5.75 5.06 -6.84
C GLU A 56 -5.48 3.89 -5.89
N TYR A 57 -4.32 3.86 -5.22
CA TYR A 57 -4.05 2.85 -4.22
C TYR A 57 -5.08 2.88 -3.08
N PHE A 58 -5.46 4.06 -2.58
CA PHE A 58 -6.45 4.16 -1.51
C PHE A 58 -7.85 3.73 -1.95
N GLU A 59 -8.22 3.95 -3.20
CA GLU A 59 -9.46 3.43 -3.79
C GLU A 59 -9.43 1.90 -3.91
N GLN A 60 -8.25 1.33 -4.22
CA GLN A 60 -8.06 -0.11 -4.39
C GLN A 60 -7.89 -0.88 -3.08
N ALA A 61 -7.50 -0.22 -1.98
CA ALA A 61 -7.13 -0.87 -0.72
C ALA A 61 -8.32 -1.23 0.20
N GLY A 62 -9.55 -1.28 -0.32
CA GLY A 62 -10.75 -1.57 0.45
C GLY A 62 -10.69 -2.91 1.19
N ASP A 63 -10.08 -3.92 0.58
CA ASP A 63 -9.82 -5.24 1.17
C ASP A 63 -9.00 -5.15 2.47
N LYS A 64 -8.00 -4.26 2.49
CA LYS A 64 -7.11 -4.04 3.64
C LYS A 64 -7.80 -3.33 4.80
N LEU A 65 -8.98 -2.75 4.56
CA LEU A 65 -9.75 -2.02 5.56
C LEU A 65 -10.89 -2.84 6.16
N LEU A 66 -11.18 -4.02 5.61
CA LEU A 66 -12.18 -4.94 6.14
C LEU A 66 -11.85 -5.31 7.60
N ASN A 67 -12.89 -5.40 8.44
CA ASN A 67 -12.82 -5.74 9.86
C ASN A 67 -11.99 -4.77 10.74
N LYS A 68 -11.67 -3.57 10.24
CA LYS A 68 -11.02 -2.51 11.04
C LYS A 68 -12.04 -1.55 11.63
N THR A 69 -11.79 -1.11 12.85
CA THR A 69 -12.50 0.02 13.46
C THR A 69 -12.14 1.33 12.76
N SER A 70 -13.00 2.35 12.88
CA SER A 70 -12.77 3.70 12.33
C SER A 70 -11.43 4.30 12.77
N ALA A 71 -11.05 4.11 14.03
CA ALA A 71 -9.77 4.57 14.57
C ALA A 71 -8.56 3.87 13.92
N GLN A 72 -8.67 2.56 13.67
CA GLN A 72 -7.63 1.78 12.99
C GLN A 72 -7.51 2.20 11.52
N ILE A 73 -8.63 2.43 10.83
CA ILE A 73 -8.64 2.93 9.44
C ILE A 73 -7.96 4.29 9.39
N LYS A 74 -8.35 5.24 10.25
CA LYS A 74 -7.74 6.58 10.31
C LYS A 74 -6.23 6.51 10.50
N ARG A 75 -5.76 5.70 11.46
CA ARG A 75 -4.33 5.52 11.70
C ARG A 75 -3.63 4.88 10.50
N TRP A 76 -4.24 3.88 9.87
CA TRP A 76 -3.70 3.19 8.70
C TRP A 76 -3.51 4.14 7.52
N THR A 77 -4.49 5.03 7.28
CA THR A 77 -4.45 6.05 6.22
C THR A 77 -3.39 7.10 6.50
N VAL A 78 -3.43 7.74 7.68
CA VAL A 78 -2.53 8.85 8.04
C VAL A 78 -1.05 8.45 7.92
N VAL A 79 -0.70 7.23 8.37
CA VAL A 79 0.70 6.78 8.33
C VAL A 79 1.19 6.55 6.89
N ARG A 80 0.31 6.06 6.00
CA ARG A 80 0.62 5.85 4.58
C ARG A 80 0.68 7.15 3.79
N GLU A 81 -0.26 8.06 4.05
CA GLU A 81 -0.21 9.42 3.50
C GLU A 81 1.08 10.13 3.89
N ARG A 82 1.46 10.04 5.18
CA ARG A 82 2.73 10.62 5.64
C ARG A 82 3.92 10.02 4.90
N ALA A 83 3.97 8.69 4.74
CA ALA A 83 5.07 8.05 4.03
C ALA A 83 5.21 8.54 2.58
N VAL A 84 4.10 8.74 1.87
CA VAL A 84 4.10 9.29 0.51
C VAL A 84 4.49 10.77 0.51
N ASN A 85 3.96 11.58 1.42
CA ASN A 85 4.29 13.00 1.51
C ASN A 85 5.78 13.22 1.82
N ASP A 86 6.36 12.41 2.72
CA ASP A 86 7.79 12.42 3.02
C ASP A 86 8.62 12.06 1.78
N LEU A 87 8.19 11.06 0.98
CA LEU A 87 8.86 10.72 -0.29
C LEU A 87 8.83 11.91 -1.26
N ILE A 88 7.66 12.49 -1.50
CA ILE A 88 7.48 13.65 -2.40
C ILE A 88 8.32 14.83 -1.93
N SER A 89 8.42 15.07 -0.62
CA SER A 89 9.23 16.16 -0.07
C SER A 89 10.72 16.04 -0.39
N VAL A 90 11.20 14.82 -0.67
CA VAL A 90 12.62 14.56 -0.96
C VAL A 90 12.92 14.45 -2.45
N ILE A 91 12.02 13.83 -3.23
CA ILE A 91 12.28 13.53 -4.65
C ILE A 91 11.35 14.28 -5.63
N GLY A 92 10.39 15.04 -5.11
CA GLY A 92 9.32 15.69 -5.88
C GLY A 92 8.17 14.75 -6.24
N ASP A 93 7.06 15.31 -6.72
CA ASP A 93 6.00 14.52 -7.35
C ASP A 93 6.37 14.25 -8.81
N LYS A 94 6.95 13.07 -9.05
CA LYS A 94 7.31 12.60 -10.39
C LYS A 94 6.53 11.34 -10.72
N SER A 95 6.64 10.87 -11.96
CA SER A 95 6.04 9.59 -12.34
C SER A 95 6.68 8.44 -11.58
N TYR A 96 5.87 7.50 -11.10
CA TYR A 96 6.34 6.28 -10.44
C TYR A 96 7.29 5.48 -11.32
N GLU A 97 7.01 5.43 -12.62
CA GLU A 97 7.84 4.78 -13.64
C GLU A 97 9.24 5.42 -13.78
N ASP A 98 9.40 6.68 -13.39
CA ASP A 98 10.64 7.45 -13.51
C ASP A 98 11.43 7.53 -12.19
N ILE A 99 10.97 6.86 -11.13
CA ILE A 99 11.74 6.78 -9.88
C ILE A 99 12.96 5.90 -10.10
N ASP A 100 14.14 6.51 -10.04
CA ASP A 100 15.40 5.83 -10.30
C ASP A 100 16.19 5.53 -9.00
N ARG A 101 17.40 4.96 -9.16
CA ARG A 101 18.30 4.69 -8.04
C ARG A 101 18.90 5.95 -7.42
N SER A 102 19.02 7.05 -8.19
CA SER A 102 19.55 8.32 -7.69
C SER A 102 18.57 8.98 -6.71
N ASP A 103 17.26 8.90 -7.01
CA ASP A 103 16.18 9.34 -6.15
C ASP A 103 16.15 8.54 -4.85
N MET A 104 16.29 7.22 -4.95
CA MET A 104 16.33 6.35 -3.78
C MET A 104 17.58 6.58 -2.93
N LYS A 105 18.71 6.97 -3.55
CA LYS A 105 19.91 7.41 -2.83
C LYS A 105 19.64 8.71 -2.05
N LYS A 106 18.95 9.70 -2.65
CA LYS A 106 18.53 10.94 -1.97
C LYS A 106 17.58 10.65 -0.80
N TYR A 107 16.56 9.83 -1.03
CA TYR A 107 15.58 9.44 -0.01
C TYR A 107 16.24 8.70 1.16
N ARG A 108 17.16 7.77 0.86
CA ARG A 108 17.94 7.09 1.89
C ARG A 108 18.87 8.03 2.65
N ALA A 109 19.52 8.98 1.97
CA ALA A 109 20.38 9.98 2.62
C ALA A 109 19.57 10.87 3.57
N TRP A 110 18.38 11.32 3.16
CA TRP A 110 17.46 12.09 4.00
C TRP A 110 17.06 11.34 5.26
N TRP A 111 16.70 10.06 5.15
CA TRP A 111 16.43 9.23 6.33
C TRP A 111 17.67 9.04 7.22
N LEU A 112 18.85 8.87 6.62
CA LEU A 112 20.09 8.68 7.37
C LEU A 112 20.40 9.90 8.24
N THR A 113 20.25 11.12 7.72
CA THR A 113 20.40 12.36 8.50
C THR A 113 19.48 12.35 9.72
N ARG A 114 18.19 12.05 9.54
CA ARG A 114 17.22 12.02 10.66
C ARG A 114 17.53 10.94 11.70
N ILE A 115 18.09 9.81 11.27
CA ILE A 115 18.53 8.75 12.17
C ILE A 115 19.76 9.21 12.96
N SER A 116 20.74 9.81 12.28
CA SER A 116 21.96 10.35 12.91
C SER A 116 21.67 11.46 13.90
N ASP A 117 20.67 12.30 13.62
CA ASP A 117 20.21 13.37 14.52
C ASP A 117 19.37 12.85 15.70
N GLY A 118 19.12 11.54 15.78
CA GLY A 118 18.29 10.92 16.83
C GLY A 118 16.79 11.25 16.72
N ALA A 119 16.35 11.93 15.66
CA ALA A 119 14.96 12.31 15.46
C ALA A 119 14.03 11.10 15.25
N ILE A 120 14.56 10.00 14.73
CA ILE A 120 13.85 8.73 14.54
C ILE A 120 14.80 7.55 14.74
N ASN A 121 14.24 6.37 14.99
CA ASN A 121 15.01 5.13 14.94
C ASN A 121 15.02 4.50 13.51
N PRO A 122 16.02 3.66 13.18
CA PRO A 122 16.09 2.97 11.90
C PRO A 122 14.88 2.09 11.57
N GLU A 123 14.22 1.54 12.59
CA GLU A 123 13.03 0.70 12.42
C GLU A 123 11.84 1.50 11.87
N THR A 124 11.67 2.74 12.34
CA THR A 124 10.62 3.65 11.87
C THR A 124 10.83 4.01 10.40
N ALA A 125 12.05 4.38 10.01
CA ALA A 125 12.39 4.60 8.59
C ALA A 125 12.11 3.35 7.75
N ASN A 126 12.50 2.16 8.24
CA ASN A 126 12.24 0.89 7.56
C ASN A 126 10.73 0.59 7.41
N LYS A 127 9.89 0.97 8.38
CA LYS A 127 8.42 0.85 8.28
C LYS A 127 7.89 1.70 7.14
N TYR A 128 8.33 2.96 7.04
CA TYR A 128 7.90 3.87 5.97
C TYR A 128 8.32 3.37 4.58
N ILE A 129 9.57 2.92 4.44
CA ILE A 129 10.07 2.28 3.20
C ILE A 129 9.21 1.05 2.84
N SER A 130 8.78 0.27 3.84
CA SER A 130 7.96 -0.92 3.61
C SER A 130 6.53 -0.57 3.20
N TYR A 131 5.94 0.48 3.79
CA TYR A 131 4.63 0.99 3.35
C TYR A 131 4.67 1.47 1.91
N LEU A 132 5.68 2.26 1.53
CA LEU A 132 5.86 2.70 0.14
C LEU A 132 6.02 1.51 -0.81
N SER A 133 6.91 0.57 -0.47
CA SER A 133 7.10 -0.66 -1.24
C SER A 133 5.78 -1.42 -1.43
N GLU A 134 4.98 -1.59 -0.38
CA GLU A 134 3.72 -2.30 -0.43
C GLU A 134 2.67 -1.56 -1.27
N MET A 135 2.51 -0.26 -1.06
CA MET A 135 1.53 0.58 -1.77
C MET A 135 1.77 0.58 -3.27
N PHE A 136 2.98 0.95 -3.69
CA PHE A 136 3.32 1.12 -5.10
C PHE A 136 3.34 -0.21 -5.85
N GLN A 137 3.80 -1.29 -5.22
CA GLN A 137 3.78 -2.63 -5.85
C GLN A 137 2.38 -3.22 -5.92
N SER A 138 1.54 -2.99 -4.88
CA SER A 138 0.13 -3.41 -4.91
C SER A 138 -0.61 -2.70 -6.05
N TRP A 139 -0.44 -1.39 -6.16
CA TRP A 139 -1.02 -0.59 -7.24
C TRP A 139 -0.51 -1.05 -8.61
N ALA A 140 0.80 -1.25 -8.76
CA ALA A 140 1.40 -1.70 -10.02
C ALA A 140 0.84 -3.05 -10.45
N LYS A 141 0.72 -4.00 -9.51
CA LYS A 141 0.16 -5.33 -9.77
C LYS A 141 -1.31 -5.27 -10.22
N ILE A 142 -2.14 -4.51 -9.51
CA ILE A 142 -3.58 -4.38 -9.82
C ILE A 142 -3.77 -3.74 -11.19
N ASN A 143 -2.96 -2.73 -11.53
CA ASN A 143 -3.03 -2.03 -12.81
C ASN A 143 -2.22 -2.68 -13.95
N GLY A 144 -1.70 -3.90 -13.76
CA GLY A 144 -0.94 -4.62 -14.80
C GLY A 144 0.37 -3.93 -15.21
N ARG A 145 0.98 -3.13 -14.32
CA ARG A 145 2.22 -2.39 -14.57
C ARG A 145 3.44 -3.23 -14.20
N GLY A 146 4.35 -3.42 -15.15
CA GLY A 146 5.62 -4.14 -14.96
C GLY A 146 6.76 -3.28 -14.38
N VAL A 147 6.47 -2.40 -13.41
CA VAL A 147 7.45 -1.45 -12.88
C VAL A 147 8.25 -2.07 -11.72
N PRO A 148 9.59 -2.13 -11.79
CA PRO A 148 10.43 -2.62 -10.71
C PRO A 148 10.22 -1.83 -9.42
N ASN A 149 10.38 -2.48 -8.26
CA ASN A 149 10.25 -1.82 -6.97
C ASN A 149 11.48 -0.93 -6.67
N PRO A 150 11.35 0.41 -6.67
CA PRO A 150 12.50 1.29 -6.40
C PRO A 150 12.96 1.21 -4.94
N PHE A 151 12.08 0.84 -4.02
CA PHE A 151 12.32 0.79 -2.58
C PHE A 151 13.06 -0.48 -2.11
N MET A 152 13.41 -1.39 -3.01
CA MET A 152 14.21 -2.56 -2.67
C MET A 152 15.67 -2.19 -2.38
N GLY A 153 16.21 -2.73 -1.28
CA GLY A 153 17.63 -2.62 -0.93
C GLY A 153 18.05 -1.33 -0.21
N ILE A 154 17.11 -0.43 0.11
CA ILE A 154 17.44 0.85 0.78
C ILE A 154 17.23 0.84 2.29
N LYS A 155 16.81 -0.29 2.87
CA LYS A 155 16.57 -0.42 4.31
C LYS A 155 17.85 -0.28 5.14
N PHE A 156 17.69 0.22 6.35
CA PHE A 156 18.77 0.38 7.33
C PHE A 156 18.96 -0.87 8.17
N LYS A 157 20.18 -1.10 8.64
CA LYS A 157 20.47 -2.15 9.62
C LYS A 157 19.61 -1.93 10.86
N ARG A 158 18.95 -3.00 11.31
CA ARG A 158 18.17 -2.95 12.54
C ARG A 158 19.12 -2.97 13.74
N PRO A 159 18.90 -2.14 14.76
CA PRO A 159 19.56 -2.35 16.04
C PRO A 159 19.16 -3.72 16.60
N PRO A 160 20.01 -4.33 17.44
CA PRO A 160 19.60 -5.53 18.17
C PRO A 160 18.32 -5.24 18.97
N PRO A 161 17.40 -6.20 19.09
CA PRO A 161 16.20 -6.02 19.88
C PRO A 161 16.60 -5.65 21.31
N THR A 162 16.12 -4.51 21.80
CA THR A 162 16.16 -4.22 23.22
C THR A 162 15.30 -5.26 23.92
N LEU A 163 15.89 -5.95 24.90
CA LEU A 163 15.12 -6.79 25.82
C LEU A 163 14.04 -5.91 26.43
N ALA A 164 12.77 -6.23 26.16
CA ALA A 164 11.68 -5.58 26.85
C ALA A 164 11.88 -5.80 28.35
N ALA A 165 11.57 -4.78 29.17
CA ALA A 165 11.46 -4.97 30.60
C ALA A 165 10.33 -5.99 30.84
N VAL A 166 10.69 -7.25 30.98
CA VAL A 166 9.76 -8.32 31.35
C VAL A 166 9.56 -8.25 32.85
N PHE A 167 8.30 -8.21 33.28
CA PHE A 167 8.00 -8.38 34.70
C PHE A 167 8.41 -9.79 35.09
N SER A 168 9.22 -9.93 36.15
CA SER A 168 9.57 -11.25 36.66
C SER A 168 8.33 -11.97 37.17
N ALA A 169 8.33 -13.30 37.12
CA ALA A 169 7.24 -14.10 37.67
C ALA A 169 6.94 -13.69 39.13
N THR A 170 7.98 -13.47 39.94
CA THR A 170 7.84 -13.00 41.33
C THR A 170 7.18 -11.63 41.43
N TRP A 171 7.51 -10.69 40.54
CA TRP A 171 6.88 -9.37 40.52
C TRP A 171 5.40 -9.47 40.14
N ILE A 172 5.06 -10.31 39.16
CA ILE A 172 3.67 -10.56 38.75
C ILE A 172 2.90 -11.23 39.91
N THR A 173 3.45 -12.27 40.54
CA THR A 173 2.79 -12.96 41.64
C THR A 173 2.56 -12.03 42.83
N ARG A 174 3.55 -11.20 43.19
CA ARG A 174 3.45 -10.30 44.34
C ARG A 174 2.47 -9.14 44.10
N ASN A 175 2.53 -8.50 42.94
CA ASN A 175 1.79 -7.25 42.70
C ASN A 175 0.45 -7.48 42.01
N PHE A 176 0.28 -8.60 41.32
CA PHE A 176 -0.93 -8.90 40.54
C PHE A 176 -1.71 -10.06 41.15
N VAL A 177 -1.09 -11.24 41.31
CA VAL A 177 -1.80 -12.47 41.76
C VAL A 177 -2.20 -12.41 43.23
N ASN A 178 -1.26 -12.02 44.10
CA ASN A 178 -1.48 -11.91 45.55
C ASN A 178 -1.67 -10.46 45.99
N GLY A 179 -1.75 -9.53 45.03
CA GLY A 179 -2.05 -8.13 45.30
C GLY A 179 -3.55 -7.87 45.22
N SER A 180 -3.99 -6.72 45.72
CA SER A 180 -5.42 -6.33 45.71
C SER A 180 -5.94 -5.94 44.32
N ALA A 181 -5.10 -6.06 43.27
CA ALA A 181 -5.44 -5.72 41.90
C ALA A 181 -6.56 -6.61 41.31
N LEU A 182 -6.76 -7.81 41.89
CA LEU A 182 -7.74 -8.79 41.43
C LEU A 182 -8.94 -8.96 42.38
N ASP A 183 -9.00 -8.22 43.50
CA ASP A 183 -10.02 -8.40 44.55
C ASP A 183 -11.46 -8.14 44.07
N GLY A 184 -11.65 -7.44 42.94
CA GLY A 184 -12.95 -7.16 42.33
C GLY A 184 -13.38 -8.13 41.21
N LEU A 185 -12.57 -9.13 40.87
CA LEU A 185 -12.74 -9.95 39.65
C LEU A 185 -13.65 -11.19 39.81
N GLY A 186 -14.45 -11.25 40.89
CA GLY A 186 -15.33 -12.40 41.18
C GLY A 186 -16.72 -12.05 41.72
N SER A 187 -17.11 -10.77 41.78
CA SER A 187 -18.37 -10.32 42.40
C SER A 187 -19.51 -10.05 41.42
N GLY A 188 -19.39 -10.46 40.15
CA GLY A 188 -20.50 -10.49 39.20
C GLY A 188 -21.41 -11.71 39.44
N PRO A 189 -22.72 -11.63 39.12
CA PRO A 189 -23.62 -12.76 39.31
C PRO A 189 -23.11 -13.95 38.49
N ILE A 190 -22.90 -15.07 39.19
CA ILE A 190 -22.66 -16.36 38.55
C ILE A 190 -24.02 -16.82 38.04
N ASP A 191 -24.36 -16.47 36.79
CA ASP A 191 -25.53 -17.02 36.12
C ASP A 191 -25.28 -18.52 35.90
N PHE A 192 -25.71 -19.33 36.87
CA PHE A 192 -25.88 -20.76 36.72
C PHE A 192 -26.97 -21.00 35.68
N PHE A 193 -26.59 -21.21 34.43
CA PHE A 193 -27.42 -21.94 33.48
C PHE A 193 -27.48 -23.40 33.97
N GLY A 194 -28.51 -23.72 34.77
CA GLY A 194 -28.90 -25.10 35.05
C GLY A 194 -29.50 -25.76 33.80
N PRO A 195 -29.36 -27.09 33.62
CA PRO A 195 -29.86 -27.75 32.42
C PRO A 195 -31.38 -27.97 32.46
N ALA A 196 -31.99 -27.67 31.30
CA ALA A 196 -33.34 -27.96 30.78
C ALA A 196 -34.54 -27.24 31.41
#